data_AF-A0ABD1M3E2-F1
#
_entry.id   AF-A0ABD1M3E2-F1
#
_cell.length_a   1.000
_cell.length_b   1.000
_cell.length_c   1.000
_cell.angle_alpha   90.00
_cell.angle_beta   90.00
_cell.angle_gamma   90.00
#
_symmetry.space_group_name_H-M   'P 1'
#
loop_
_entity.id
_entity.type
_entity.pdbx_description
1 polymer ?
#
loop_
_entity_poly.entity_id
_entity_poly.type
_entity_poly.pdbx_seq_one_letter_code
_entity_poly.pdbx_strand_id
1 'polypeptide(L)'
;MVELYALDFDGIICDSCGESSLSALKAAKVRWPGLFDGVDSATEDWIIDQMHTVRPVVETGYENVLLVRLLLESRIPSVRKSSCLCKVAEGLTVEGILENWSKLKPVIMEEWGEDRDALVDLFGKVRDEWLEKDFATWIGANR
;
A
#
# COMPACT_ATOMS: atom_id res chain seq x y z
N MET A 1 -25.32 -5.39 -35.43
CA MET A 1 -25.38 -5.39 -33.96
C MET A 1 -24.02 -4.87 -33.51
N VAL A 2 -23.97 -3.66 -32.95
CA VAL A 2 -22.70 -3.06 -32.52
C VAL A 2 -22.51 -3.43 -31.07
N GLU A 3 -21.43 -4.14 -30.76
CA GLU A 3 -21.03 -4.45 -29.40
C GLU A 3 -20.22 -3.25 -28.87
N LEU A 4 -20.70 -2.66 -27.77
CA LEU A 4 -20.02 -1.57 -27.07
C LEU A 4 -19.19 -2.17 -25.95
N TYR A 5 -17.88 -1.99 -26.02
CA TYR A 5 -16.95 -2.36 -24.95
C TYR A 5 -16.53 -1.11 -24.19
N ALA A 6 -16.77 -1.10 -22.88
CA ALA A 6 -16.19 -0.13 -21.96
C ALA A 6 -15.00 -0.80 -21.25
N LEU A 7 -13.79 -0.32 -21.52
CA LEU A 7 -12.57 -0.79 -20.89
C LEU A 7 -12.10 0.28 -19.92
N ASP A 8 -11.85 -0.11 -18.68
CA ASP A 8 -11.18 0.74 -17.70
C ASP A 8 -9.67 0.82 -18.01
N PHE A 9 -8.99 1.84 -17.49
CA PHE A 9 -7.57 2.04 -17.73
C PHE A 9 -6.72 1.25 -16.72
N ASP A 10 -6.98 1.44 -15.42
CA ASP A 10 -6.22 0.82 -14.34
C ASP A 10 -6.59 -0.66 -14.15
N GLY A 11 -5.61 -1.56 -14.23
CA GLY A 11 -5.78 -3.00 -14.03
C GLY A 11 -6.42 -3.76 -15.19
N ILE A 12 -6.81 -3.07 -16.27
CA ILE A 12 -7.37 -3.67 -17.50
C ILE A 12 -6.48 -3.37 -18.72
N ILE A 13 -6.08 -2.11 -18.91
CA ILE A 13 -5.20 -1.70 -20.02
C ILE A 13 -3.77 -1.44 -19.51
N CYS A 14 -3.64 -0.93 -18.29
CA CYS A 14 -2.37 -0.63 -17.65
C CYS A 14 -2.24 -1.43 -16.35
N ASP A 15 -1.17 -2.22 -16.20
CA ASP A 15 -0.80 -2.76 -14.89
C ASP A 15 -0.10 -1.66 -14.07
N SER A 16 -0.91 -0.83 -13.42
CA SER A 16 -0.46 0.20 -12.48
C SER A 16 -0.20 -0.36 -11.08
N CYS A 17 -0.30 -1.68 -10.87
CA CYS A 17 -0.13 -2.28 -9.54
C CYS A 17 1.32 -2.14 -9.04
N GLY A 18 2.30 -2.31 -9.93
CA GLY A 18 3.72 -2.12 -9.60
C GLY A 18 4.05 -0.68 -9.19
N GLU A 19 3.67 0.30 -10.03
CA GLU A 19 3.86 1.73 -9.75
C GLU A 19 3.17 2.14 -8.45
N SER A 20 1.88 1.80 -8.30
CA SER A 20 1.08 2.20 -7.13
C SER A 20 1.62 1.59 -5.84
N SER A 21 2.15 0.35 -5.89
CA SER A 21 2.75 -0.32 -4.73
C SER A 21 4.09 0.30 -4.35
N LEU A 22 4.93 0.64 -5.33
CA LEU A 22 6.21 1.30 -5.11
C LEU A 22 6.03 2.74 -4.60
N SER A 23 5.07 3.48 -5.15
CA SER A 23 4.68 4.81 -4.68
C SER A 23 4.18 4.75 -3.23
N ALA A 24 3.39 3.72 -2.88
CA ALA A 24 2.95 3.52 -1.51
C ALA A 24 4.10 3.18 -0.54
N LEU A 25 5.04 2.34 -0.96
CA LEU A 25 6.23 2.02 -0.17
C LEU A 25 7.09 3.26 0.09
N LYS A 26 7.30 4.10 -0.93
CA LYS A 26 7.99 5.39 -0.81
C LYS A 26 7.25 6.32 0.14
N ALA A 27 5.93 6.44 0.02
CA ALA A 27 5.12 7.28 0.91
C ALA A 27 5.15 6.79 2.36
N ALA A 28 5.08 5.46 2.58
CA ALA A 28 5.16 4.87 3.91
C ALA A 28 6.51 5.15 4.59
N LYS A 29 7.63 5.08 3.85
CA LYS A 29 8.96 5.45 4.35
C LYS A 29 9.06 6.93 4.76
N VAL A 30 8.41 7.83 4.02
CA VAL A 30 8.33 9.25 4.38
C VAL A 30 7.47 9.46 5.62
N ARG A 31 6.33 8.75 5.72
CA ARG A 31 5.37 8.91 6.82
C ARG A 31 5.86 8.32 8.14
N TRP A 32 6.51 7.16 8.08
CA TRP A 32 6.94 6.38 9.24
C TRP A 32 8.40 5.94 9.14
N PRO A 33 9.38 6.86 9.02
CA PRO A 33 10.78 6.52 8.79
C PRO A 33 11.33 5.54 9.83
N GLY A 34 11.00 5.73 11.11
CA GLY A 34 11.46 4.86 12.20
C GLY A 34 10.87 3.45 12.23
N LEU A 35 9.87 3.12 11.38
CA LEU A 35 9.42 1.73 11.19
C LEU A 35 10.22 1.02 10.09
N PHE A 36 10.80 1.79 9.18
CA PHE A 36 11.61 1.27 8.06
C PHE A 36 13.11 1.21 8.40
N ASP A 37 13.51 1.69 9.57
CA ASP A 37 14.89 1.58 10.06
C ASP A 37 15.29 0.10 10.20
N GLY A 38 16.23 -0.35 9.36
CA GLY A 38 16.71 -1.74 9.35
C GLY A 38 15.87 -2.71 8.52
N VAL A 39 14.89 -2.23 7.76
CA VAL A 39 14.19 -3.03 6.75
C VAL A 39 15.13 -3.25 5.57
N ASP A 40 15.32 -4.52 5.20
CA ASP A 40 16.16 -4.92 4.07
C ASP A 40 15.37 -4.94 2.75
N SER A 41 16.10 -4.96 1.63
CA SER A 41 15.48 -5.01 0.30
C SER A 41 14.61 -6.26 0.09
N ALA A 42 14.97 -7.39 0.71
CA ALA A 42 14.16 -8.61 0.62
C ALA A 42 12.78 -8.46 1.28
N THR A 43 12.69 -7.71 2.38
CA THR A 43 11.40 -7.39 3.00
C THR A 43 10.60 -6.42 2.15
N GLU A 44 11.25 -5.42 1.55
CA GLU A 44 10.59 -4.49 0.63
C GLU A 44 10.01 -5.22 -0.58
N ASP A 45 10.79 -6.10 -1.22
CA ASP A 45 10.35 -6.92 -2.34
C ASP A 45 9.18 -7.83 -1.94
N TRP A 46 9.23 -8.42 -0.74
CA TRP A 46 8.11 -9.19 -0.20
C TRP A 46 6.86 -8.34 0.00
N ILE A 47 6.98 -7.12 0.51
CA ILE A 47 5.82 -6.22 0.66
C ILE A 47 5.20 -5.93 -0.71
N ILE A 48 6.01 -5.59 -1.71
CA ILE A 48 5.52 -5.32 -3.08
C ILE A 48 4.81 -6.55 -3.66
N ASP A 49 5.37 -7.74 -3.49
CA ASP A 49 4.72 -8.99 -3.92
C ASP A 49 3.35 -9.20 -3.23
N GLN A 50 3.27 -8.99 -1.92
CA GLN A 50 2.00 -9.12 -1.20
C GLN A 50 0.99 -8.02 -1.56
N MET A 51 1.45 -6.83 -1.96
CA MET A 51 0.58 -5.75 -2.45
C MET A 51 -0.22 -6.17 -3.70
N HIS A 52 0.32 -7.03 -4.56
CA HIS A 52 -0.45 -7.61 -5.67
C HIS A 52 -1.60 -8.49 -5.17
N THR A 53 -1.39 -9.20 -4.07
CA THR A 53 -2.42 -10.10 -3.50
C THR A 53 -3.51 -9.31 -2.79
N VAL A 54 -3.16 -8.25 -2.05
CA VAL A 54 -4.16 -7.39 -1.37
C VAL A 54 -4.78 -6.34 -2.29
N ARG A 55 -4.36 -6.23 -3.55
CA ARG A 55 -4.90 -5.27 -4.52
C ARG A 55 -6.44 -5.25 -4.60
N PRO A 56 -7.17 -6.37 -4.54
CA PRO A 56 -8.63 -6.38 -4.65
C PRO A 56 -9.37 -5.59 -3.56
N VAL A 57 -8.74 -5.33 -2.40
CA VAL A 57 -9.39 -4.54 -1.33
C VAL A 57 -9.20 -3.03 -1.45
N VAL A 58 -8.33 -2.59 -2.38
CA VAL A 58 -7.98 -1.18 -2.52
C VAL A 58 -9.05 -0.45 -3.31
N GLU A 59 -9.77 0.46 -2.65
CA GLU A 59 -10.76 1.31 -3.31
C GLU A 59 -10.15 2.66 -3.72
N THR A 60 -9.17 3.14 -2.95
CA THR A 60 -8.54 4.45 -3.15
C THR A 60 -7.02 4.38 -2.96
N GLY A 61 -6.28 5.21 -3.70
CA GLY A 61 -4.80 5.11 -3.76
C GLY A 61 -4.08 5.22 -2.42
N TYR A 62 -4.59 6.01 -1.47
CA TYR A 62 -3.96 6.19 -0.15
C TYR A 62 -4.03 4.92 0.71
N GLU A 63 -4.98 4.03 0.45
CA GLU A 63 -5.11 2.76 1.19
C GLU A 63 -3.88 1.87 1.00
N ASN A 64 -3.21 1.99 -0.14
CA ASN A 64 -1.96 1.27 -0.37
C ASN A 64 -0.90 1.62 0.67
N VAL A 65 -0.85 2.87 1.14
CA VAL A 65 0.10 3.32 2.17
C VAL A 65 -0.17 2.62 3.50
N LEU A 66 -1.45 2.44 3.85
CA LEU A 66 -1.86 1.71 5.05
C LEU A 66 -1.53 0.22 4.94
N LEU A 67 -1.78 -0.39 3.78
CA LEU A 67 -1.49 -1.80 3.52
C LEU A 67 0.01 -2.11 3.61
N VAL A 68 0.87 -1.24 3.06
CA VAL A 68 2.33 -1.39 3.17
C VAL A 68 2.77 -1.48 4.63
N ARG A 69 2.27 -0.56 5.48
CA ARG A 69 2.61 -0.59 6.91
C ARG A 69 2.05 -1.83 7.60
N LEU A 70 0.83 -2.23 7.27
CA LEU A 70 0.20 -3.42 7.83
C LEU A 70 0.98 -4.70 7.49
N LEU A 71 1.43 -4.82 6.24
CA LEU A 71 2.26 -5.93 5.76
C LEU A 71 3.63 -5.93 6.45
N LEU A 72 4.26 -4.77 6.61
CA LEU A 72 5.52 -4.63 7.33
C LEU A 72 5.40 -5.09 8.80
N GLU A 73 4.39 -4.59 9.51
CA GLU A 73 4.13 -4.98 10.91
C GLU A 73 3.73 -6.46 11.06
N SER A 74 3.15 -7.06 10.01
CA SER A 74 2.89 -8.51 9.95
C SER A 74 4.17 -9.32 9.79
N ARG A 75 5.06 -8.92 8.88
CA ARG A 75 6.33 -9.59 8.58
C ARG A 75 7.37 -9.46 9.67
N ILE A 76 7.44 -8.30 10.33
CA ILE A 76 8.42 -8.00 11.38
C ILE A 76 7.66 -7.63 12.67
N PRO A 77 7.29 -8.63 13.51
CA PRO A 77 6.53 -8.38 14.73
C PRO A 77 7.25 -7.49 15.74
N SER A 78 8.58 -7.37 15.68
CA SER A 78 9.37 -6.51 16.56
C SER A 78 9.22 -5.01 16.26
N VAL A 79 8.74 -4.64 15.08
CA VAL A 79 8.49 -3.24 14.67
C VAL A 79 7.11 -2.76 15.12
N ARG A 80 6.24 -3.68 15.59
CA ARG A 80 4.89 -3.36 16.06
C ARG A 80 4.93 -2.38 17.23
N LYS A 81 4.45 -1.16 17.00
CA LYS A 81 4.23 -0.15 18.06
C LYS A 81 2.79 -0.15 18.62
N SER A 82 1.83 -0.72 17.90
CA SER A 82 0.40 -0.72 18.29
C SER A 82 0.01 -1.93 19.12
N SER A 83 -0.72 -1.69 20.21
CA SER A 83 -1.31 -2.70 21.10
C SER A 83 -2.63 -3.30 20.58
N CYS A 84 -3.29 -2.71 19.59
CA CYS A 84 -4.49 -3.33 18.99
C CYS A 84 -4.09 -4.36 17.94
N LEU A 85 -3.07 -4.05 17.13
CA LEU A 85 -2.56 -4.99 16.15
C LEU A 85 -2.04 -6.26 16.81
N CYS A 86 -1.53 -6.23 18.05
CA CYS A 86 -1.14 -7.47 18.74
C CYS A 86 -2.31 -8.42 19.07
N LYS A 87 -3.55 -7.91 19.21
CA LYS A 87 -4.75 -8.75 19.39
C LYS A 87 -5.39 -9.17 18.06
N VAL A 88 -5.24 -8.35 17.03
CA VAL A 88 -5.77 -8.63 15.68
C VAL A 88 -4.80 -9.46 14.84
N ALA A 89 -3.49 -9.39 15.10
CA ALA A 89 -2.41 -10.01 14.33
C ALA A 89 -1.80 -11.28 14.94
N GLU A 90 -2.37 -11.84 16.01
CA GLU A 90 -2.22 -13.28 16.25
C GLU A 90 -3.00 -14.02 15.14
N GLY A 91 -2.37 -14.16 13.96
CA GLY A 91 -2.96 -14.82 12.80
C GLY A 91 -3.53 -13.91 11.72
N LEU A 92 -3.18 -12.61 11.68
CA LEU A 92 -3.55 -11.76 10.52
C LEU A 92 -2.70 -12.18 9.31
N THR A 93 -3.26 -13.08 8.52
CA THR A 93 -2.73 -13.46 7.21
C THR A 93 -3.22 -12.49 6.14
N VAL A 94 -2.65 -12.59 4.95
CA VAL A 94 -3.08 -11.80 3.80
C VAL A 94 -4.55 -12.05 3.47
N GLU A 95 -5.03 -13.28 3.64
CA GLU A 95 -6.43 -13.66 3.49
C GLU A 95 -7.32 -12.95 4.54
N GLY A 96 -6.85 -12.84 5.78
CA GLY A 96 -7.58 -12.11 6.83
C GLY A 96 -7.74 -10.63 6.52
N ILE A 97 -6.75 -10.02 5.85
CA ILE A 97 -6.83 -8.64 5.34
C ILE A 97 -7.89 -8.56 4.24
N LEU A 98 -7.87 -9.48 3.27
CA LEU A 98 -8.82 -9.52 2.17
C LEU A 98 -10.27 -9.60 2.66
N GLU A 99 -10.55 -10.44 3.65
CA GLU A 99 -11.90 -10.66 4.16
C GLU A 99 -12.42 -9.52 5.05
N ASN A 100 -11.54 -8.80 5.76
CA ASN A 100 -11.92 -7.87 6.82
C ASN A 100 -11.47 -6.43 6.62
N TRP A 101 -10.93 -6.07 5.44
CA TRP A 101 -10.37 -4.74 5.17
C TRP A 101 -11.29 -3.57 5.56
N SER A 102 -12.57 -3.65 5.20
CA SER A 102 -13.56 -2.60 5.49
C SER A 102 -13.76 -2.33 6.98
N LYS A 103 -13.52 -3.34 7.84
CA LYS A 103 -13.56 -3.21 9.30
C LYS A 103 -12.21 -2.82 9.88
N LEU A 104 -11.12 -3.31 9.29
CA LEU A 104 -9.76 -3.02 9.75
C LEU A 104 -9.36 -1.57 9.47
N LYS A 105 -9.65 -1.07 8.27
CA LYS A 105 -9.30 0.27 7.81
C LYS A 105 -9.64 1.39 8.81
N PRO A 106 -10.90 1.55 9.29
CA PRO A 106 -11.21 2.62 10.24
C PRO A 106 -10.47 2.45 11.57
N VAL A 107 -10.30 1.21 12.05
CA VAL A 107 -9.60 0.90 13.30
C VAL A 107 -8.12 1.29 13.21
N ILE A 108 -7.44 0.92 12.12
CA ILE A 108 -6.01 1.25 11.96
C ILE A 108 -5.79 2.75 11.72
N MET A 109 -6.71 3.44 11.02
CA MET A 109 -6.62 4.87 10.80
C MET A 109 -6.71 5.64 12.13
N GLU A 110 -7.65 5.26 13.00
CA GLU A 110 -7.80 5.85 14.33
C GLU A 110 -6.60 5.53 15.23
N GLU A 111 -6.19 4.26 15.30
CA GLU A 111 -5.05 3.80 16.10
C GLU A 111 -3.73 4.46 15.70
N TRP A 112 -3.49 4.64 14.41
CA TRP A 112 -2.27 5.26 13.90
C TRP A 112 -2.35 6.79 13.87
N GLY A 113 -3.51 7.36 14.21
CA GLY A 113 -3.75 8.81 14.17
C GLY A 113 -3.57 9.38 12.77
N GLU A 114 -3.95 8.62 11.76
CA GLU A 114 -3.82 9.02 10.35
C GLU A 114 -5.08 9.72 9.86
N ASP A 115 -4.87 10.76 9.07
CA ASP A 115 -5.93 11.48 8.39
C ASP A 115 -5.97 11.11 6.91
N ARG A 116 -7.18 10.98 6.36
CA ARG A 116 -7.38 10.59 4.96
C ARG A 116 -6.75 11.59 4.01
N ASP A 117 -7.03 12.88 4.20
CA ASP A 117 -6.62 13.92 3.24
C ASP A 117 -5.10 14.08 3.28
N ALA A 118 -4.50 14.01 4.46
CA ALA A 118 -3.04 13.99 4.61
C ALA A 118 -2.38 12.80 3.88
N LEU A 119 -2.97 11.61 3.93
CA LEU A 119 -2.43 10.44 3.22
C LEU A 119 -2.63 10.53 1.70
N VAL A 120 -3.75 11.09 1.25
CA VAL A 120 -4.01 11.36 -0.18
C VAL A 120 -2.98 12.34 -0.73
N ASP A 121 -2.75 13.45 -0.03
CA ASP A 121 -1.78 14.48 -0.42
C ASP A 121 -0.35 13.91 -0.44
N LEU A 122 0.02 13.14 0.58
CA LEU A 122 1.33 12.51 0.65
C LEU A 122 1.55 11.53 -0.50
N PHE A 123 0.58 10.65 -0.76
CA PHE A 123 0.67 9.65 -1.82
C PHE A 123 0.76 10.31 -3.20
N GLY A 124 -0.08 11.32 -3.46
CA GLY A 124 -0.04 12.10 -4.70
C GLY A 124 1.31 12.79 -4.88
N LYS A 125 1.78 13.51 -3.86
CA LYS A 125 3.07 14.22 -3.89
C LYS A 125 4.24 13.28 -4.18
N VAL A 126 4.31 12.12 -3.53
CA VAL A 126 5.41 11.16 -3.75
C VAL A 126 5.41 10.62 -5.18
N ARG A 127 4.22 10.35 -5.73
CA ARG A 127 4.08 9.89 -7.11
C ARG A 127 4.49 10.97 -8.10
N ASP A 128 4.01 12.20 -7.90
CA ASP A 128 4.32 13.33 -8.79
C ASP A 128 5.81 13.66 -8.74
N GLU A 129 6.43 13.66 -7.55
CA GLU A 129 7.87 13.86 -7.41
C GLU A 129 8.69 12.74 -8.09
N TRP A 130 8.21 11.50 -8.06
CA TRP A 130 8.88 10.39 -8.75
C TRP A 130 8.75 10.54 -10.27
N LEU A 131 7.56 10.88 -10.76
CA LEU A 131 7.30 11.16 -12.17
C LEU A 131 8.23 12.27 -12.70
N GLU A 132 8.39 13.36 -11.94
CA GLU A 132 9.23 14.49 -12.32
C GLU A 132 10.73 14.18 -12.29
N LYS A 133 11.19 13.46 -11.27
CA LYS A 133 12.63 13.19 -11.06
C LYS A 133 13.15 12.04 -11.90
N ASP A 134 12.33 11.01 -12.10
CA ASP A 134 12.75 9.79 -12.78
C ASP A 134 11.56 9.14 -13.51
N PHE A 135 11.15 9.81 -14.58
CA PHE A 135 10.09 9.34 -15.48
C PHE A 135 10.36 7.93 -16.02
N ALA A 136 11.63 7.58 -16.27
CA ALA A 136 12.01 6.29 -16.87
C ALA A 136 11.74 5.12 -15.91
N THR A 137 12.07 5.27 -14.62
CA THR A 137 11.73 4.23 -13.65
C THR A 137 10.27 4.26 -13.25
N TRP A 138 9.63 5.44 -13.25
CA TRP A 138 8.19 5.56 -13.02
C TRP A 138 7.38 4.82 -14.09
N ILE A 139 7.65 5.07 -15.37
CA ILE A 139 6.96 4.36 -16.46
C ILE A 139 7.35 2.88 -16.49
N GLY A 140 8.60 2.56 -16.17
CA GLY A 140 9.10 1.19 -16.11
C GLY A 140 8.46 0.33 -15.03
N ALA A 141 7.82 0.93 -14.03
CA ALA A 141 7.06 0.26 -12.97
C ALA A 141 5.60 -0.03 -13.33
N ASN A 142 5.10 0.51 -14.45
CA ASN A 142 3.81 0.16 -15.02
C ASN A 142 4.02 -0.95 -16.06
N ARG A 143 3.86 -2.23 -15.70
CA ARG A 143 4.18 -3.37 -16.58
C ARG A 143 3.22 -4.53 -16.44
#